data_AF-A0A7J6PR26-F1
#
_entry.id   AF-A0A7J6PR26-F1
#
_cell.length_a   1.000
_cell.length_b   1.000
_cell.length_c   1.000
_cell.angle_alpha   90.00
_cell.angle_beta   90.00
_cell.angle_gamma   90.00
#
_symmetry.space_group_name_H-M   'P 1'
#
loop_
_entity.id
_entity.type
_entity.pdbx_description
1 polymer ?
#
loop_
_entity_poly.entity_id
_entity_poly.type
_entity_poly.pdbx_seq_one_letter_code
_entity_poly.pdbx_strand_id
1 'polypeptide(L)'
;GRRRTYVPEERRSSVLESAHGPAHASVERTERDLIESSLWWPKMGKDVLLFVRSCPGCARHSASKSALRPRRELQPTLSSIPEETERFSSVAIDHCGPLAGTSGAVVLLMVDMVTGWLEATVVTNGGGSSACTVTTIWGIDPLSLKSYAPVIR
;
A
#
# COMPACT_ATOMS: atom_id res chain seq x y z
N GLY A 1 44.41 -9.91 -10.81
CA GLY A 1 42.99 -10.09 -11.11
C GLY A 1 42.56 -11.50 -10.75
N ARG A 2 41.36 -11.69 -10.21
CA ARG A 2 40.80 -13.03 -9.91
C ARG A 2 40.54 -13.77 -11.23
N ARG A 3 41.04 -14.99 -11.38
CA ARG A 3 40.75 -15.83 -12.57
C ARG A 3 39.28 -16.22 -12.53
N ARG A 4 38.59 -16.13 -13.66
CA ARG A 4 37.18 -16.54 -13.80
C ARG A 4 37.07 -17.68 -14.79
N THR A 5 36.24 -18.66 -14.49
CA THR A 5 35.94 -19.81 -15.33
C THR A 5 34.84 -19.44 -16.31
N TYR A 6 35.11 -19.66 -17.60
CA TYR A 6 34.12 -19.47 -18.65
C TYR A 6 33.00 -20.53 -18.53
N VAL A 7 31.74 -20.09 -18.55
CA VAL A 7 30.58 -20.99 -18.53
C VAL A 7 30.00 -21.14 -19.95
N PRO A 8 30.01 -22.35 -20.52
CA PRO A 8 29.43 -22.60 -21.83
C PRO A 8 27.90 -22.56 -21.75
N GLU A 9 27.24 -22.28 -22.88
CA GLU A 9 25.83 -21.91 -22.93
C GLU A 9 24.91 -22.97 -22.31
N GLU A 10 25.25 -24.24 -22.51
CA GLU A 10 24.49 -25.41 -22.06
C GLU A 10 24.45 -25.52 -20.54
N ARG A 11 25.40 -24.89 -19.83
CA ARG A 11 25.51 -24.92 -18.37
C ARG A 11 24.96 -23.66 -17.69
N ARG A 12 24.68 -22.59 -18.45
CA ARG A 12 24.27 -21.29 -17.88
C ARG A 12 22.96 -21.38 -17.11
N SER A 13 21.97 -22.12 -17.62
CA SER A 13 20.68 -22.31 -16.96
C SER A 13 20.82 -22.95 -15.57
N SER A 14 21.60 -24.03 -15.47
CA SER A 14 21.86 -24.72 -14.21
C SER A 14 22.59 -23.84 -13.20
N VAL A 15 23.57 -23.07 -13.66
CA VAL A 15 24.32 -22.13 -12.83
C VAL A 15 23.42 -20.99 -12.33
N LEU A 16 22.57 -20.43 -13.20
CA LEU A 16 21.60 -19.39 -12.83
C LEU A 16 20.58 -19.91 -11.81
N GLU A 17 20.06 -21.12 -12.02
CA GLU A 17 19.14 -21.77 -11.07
C GLU A 17 19.80 -21.97 -9.70
N SER A 18 21.06 -22.42 -9.65
CA SER A 18 21.78 -22.62 -8.40
C SER A 18 22.00 -21.33 -7.61
N ALA A 19 22.21 -20.20 -8.29
CA ALA A 19 22.43 -18.90 -7.68
C ALA A 19 21.11 -18.17 -7.33
N HIS A 20 20.04 -18.42 -8.08
CA HIS A 20 18.76 -17.75 -7.89
C HIS A 20 17.76 -18.54 -7.03
N GLY A 21 17.57 -19.83 -7.34
CA GLY A 21 16.50 -20.69 -6.85
C GLY A 21 16.37 -20.77 -5.32
N PRO A 22 17.46 -20.95 -4.55
CA PRO A 22 17.37 -21.15 -3.10
C PRO A 22 16.73 -20.00 -2.32
N ALA A 23 16.86 -18.77 -2.81
CA ALA A 23 16.42 -17.57 -2.10
C ALA A 23 15.60 -16.59 -2.96
N HIS A 24 15.30 -16.95 -4.22
CA HIS A 24 14.76 -16.03 -5.22
C HIS A 24 15.53 -14.69 -5.23
N ALA A 25 16.86 -14.79 -5.26
CA ALA A 25 17.76 -13.65 -5.15
C ALA A 25 17.50 -12.60 -6.25
N SER A 26 17.73 -11.32 -5.91
CA SER A 26 17.64 -10.23 -6.88
C SER A 26 18.70 -10.36 -7.98
N VAL A 27 18.52 -9.64 -9.08
CA VAL A 27 19.47 -9.62 -10.21
C VAL A 27 20.90 -9.32 -9.73
N GLU A 28 21.05 -8.31 -8.87
CA GLU A 28 22.35 -7.87 -8.34
C GLU A 28 22.97 -8.93 -7.45
N ARG A 29 22.17 -9.59 -6.61
CA ARG A 29 22.65 -10.64 -5.72
C ARG A 29 23.05 -11.89 -6.49
N THR A 30 22.24 -12.33 -7.45
CA THR A 30 22.56 -13.46 -8.32
C THR A 30 23.84 -13.19 -9.11
N GLU A 31 24.01 -11.99 -9.69
CA GLU A 31 25.24 -11.63 -10.40
C GLU A 31 26.47 -11.63 -9.48
N ARG A 32 26.34 -11.10 -8.27
CA ARG A 32 27.40 -11.11 -7.26
C ARG A 32 27.80 -12.52 -6.86
N ASP A 33 26.84 -13.40 -6.61
CA ASP A 33 27.09 -14.78 -6.18
C ASP A 33 27.87 -15.54 -7.28
N LEU A 34 27.53 -15.33 -8.57
CA LEU A 34 28.28 -15.88 -9.70
C LEU A 34 29.73 -15.35 -9.77
N ILE A 35 29.92 -14.06 -9.52
CA ILE A 35 31.25 -13.42 -9.48
C ILE A 35 32.09 -13.97 -8.32
N GLU A 36 31.48 -14.16 -7.14
CA GLU A 36 32.10 -14.73 -5.94
C GLU A 36 32.51 -16.19 -6.18
N SER A 37 31.69 -16.97 -6.90
CA SER A 37 32.02 -18.31 -7.40
C SER A 37 33.02 -18.34 -8.56
N SER A 38 33.57 -17.20 -8.97
CA SER A 38 34.53 -17.09 -10.07
C SER A 38 33.99 -17.60 -11.42
N LEU A 39 32.70 -17.42 -11.69
CA LEU A 39 32.06 -17.77 -12.97
C LEU A 39 31.90 -16.53 -13.86
N TRP A 40 31.96 -16.72 -15.18
CA TRP A 40 31.79 -15.63 -16.13
C TRP A 40 31.43 -16.11 -17.55
N TRP A 41 30.71 -15.26 -18.29
CA TRP A 41 30.53 -15.35 -19.74
C TRP A 41 30.16 -13.97 -20.34
N PRO A 42 30.29 -13.77 -21.66
CA PRO A 42 29.84 -12.54 -22.32
C PRO A 42 28.35 -12.29 -22.09
N LYS A 43 27.98 -11.06 -21.76
CA LYS A 43 26.59 -10.64 -21.50
C LYS A 43 25.93 -11.31 -20.28
N MET A 44 26.70 -11.88 -19.35
CA MET A 44 26.21 -12.50 -18.10
C MET A 44 25.13 -11.68 -17.37
N GLY A 45 25.34 -10.38 -17.13
CA GLY A 45 24.33 -9.55 -16.47
C GLY A 45 22.99 -9.46 -17.21
N LYS A 46 23.00 -9.50 -18.56
CA LYS A 46 21.75 -9.54 -19.35
C LYS A 46 21.03 -10.87 -19.19
N ASP A 47 21.78 -11.97 -19.20
CA ASP A 47 21.21 -13.31 -19.02
C ASP A 47 20.63 -13.48 -17.61
N VAL A 48 21.33 -12.99 -16.57
CA VAL A 48 20.85 -12.95 -15.18
C VAL A 48 19.55 -12.15 -15.09
N LEU A 49 19.51 -10.95 -15.68
CA LEU A 49 18.32 -10.10 -15.70
C LEU A 49 17.11 -10.80 -16.33
N LEU A 50 17.30 -11.42 -17.50
CA LEU A 50 16.24 -12.14 -18.20
C LEU A 50 15.76 -13.35 -17.40
N PHE A 51 16.68 -14.12 -16.83
CA PHE A 51 16.38 -15.29 -16.02
C PHE A 51 15.53 -14.93 -14.79
N VAL A 52 15.99 -13.97 -13.97
CA VAL A 52 15.27 -13.55 -12.77
C VAL A 52 13.90 -12.96 -13.11
N ARG A 53 13.77 -12.20 -14.21
CA ARG A 53 12.48 -11.67 -14.67
C ARG A 53 11.52 -12.75 -15.17
N SER A 54 12.05 -13.84 -15.73
CA SER A 54 11.25 -14.99 -16.18
C SER A 54 10.78 -15.88 -15.02
N CYS A 55 11.36 -15.73 -13.83
CA CYS A 55 10.98 -16.51 -12.66
C CYS A 55 9.54 -16.18 -12.21
N PRO A 56 8.60 -17.16 -12.21
CA PRO A 56 7.21 -16.90 -11.82
C PRO A 56 7.05 -16.40 -10.38
N GLY A 57 7.92 -16.86 -9.48
CA GLY A 57 7.98 -16.39 -8.09
C GLY A 57 8.32 -14.92 -8.01
N CYS A 58 9.37 -14.48 -8.71
CA CYS A 58 9.80 -13.08 -8.71
C CYS A 58 8.84 -12.17 -9.48
N ALA A 59 8.31 -12.60 -10.63
CA ALA A 59 7.37 -11.82 -11.43
C ALA A 59 6.11 -11.46 -10.63
N ARG A 60 5.56 -12.41 -9.87
CA ARG A 60 4.37 -12.21 -9.02
C ARG A 60 4.61 -11.18 -7.91
N HIS A 61 5.79 -11.19 -7.29
CA HIS A 61 6.16 -10.22 -6.24
C HIS A 61 6.67 -8.88 -6.79
N SER A 62 7.17 -8.84 -8.04
CA SER A 62 7.50 -7.60 -8.71
C SER A 62 6.22 -6.85 -9.14
N ALA A 63 5.16 -7.59 -9.49
CA ALA A 63 3.87 -7.00 -9.81
C ALA A 63 3.25 -6.26 -8.61
N SER A 64 3.50 -6.68 -7.36
CA SER A 64 3.05 -5.91 -6.18
C SER A 64 3.84 -4.61 -5.99
N LYS A 65 5.13 -4.58 -6.36
CA LYS A 65 5.94 -3.34 -6.39
C LYS A 65 5.59 -2.40 -7.54
N SER A 66 5.08 -2.89 -8.66
CA SER A 66 4.54 -2.07 -9.76
C SER A 66 3.05 -1.73 -9.58
N ALA A 67 2.34 -2.50 -8.73
CA ALA A 67 0.99 -2.19 -8.24
C ALA A 67 1.02 -1.09 -7.16
N LEU A 68 2.20 -0.75 -6.64
CA LEU A 68 2.48 0.66 -6.36
C LEU A 68 2.50 1.35 -7.73
N ARG A 69 1.29 1.63 -8.26
CA ARG A 69 1.11 2.65 -9.29
C ARG A 69 2.03 3.81 -8.90
N PRO A 70 2.75 4.48 -9.84
CA PRO A 70 3.38 5.76 -9.49
C PRO A 70 2.32 6.50 -8.72
N ARG A 71 2.59 6.80 -7.43
CA ARG A 71 1.63 7.38 -6.49
C ARG A 71 0.89 8.37 -7.35
N ARG A 72 -0.33 8.04 -7.78
CA ARG A 72 -1.11 8.98 -8.55
C ARG A 72 -1.16 10.06 -7.51
N GLU A 73 -0.50 11.20 -7.76
CA GLU A 73 -0.81 12.41 -7.02
C GLU A 73 -2.31 12.33 -6.88
N LEU A 74 -2.77 12.20 -5.64
CA LEU A 74 -4.18 12.11 -5.35
C LEU A 74 -4.70 13.34 -6.05
N GLN A 75 -5.24 13.16 -7.26
CA GLN A 75 -5.75 14.28 -8.02
C GLN A 75 -6.83 14.75 -7.07
N PRO A 76 -6.70 15.95 -6.49
CA PRO A 76 -7.77 16.43 -5.66
C PRO A 76 -8.96 16.41 -6.62
N THR A 77 -9.92 15.54 -6.34
CA THR A 77 -11.17 15.42 -7.08
C THR A 77 -11.95 16.69 -6.76
N LEU A 78 -11.45 17.80 -7.27
CA LEU A 78 -11.80 19.18 -6.97
C LEU A 78 -12.22 19.85 -8.27
N SER A 79 -12.68 19.08 -9.24
CA SER A 79 -13.30 19.59 -10.46
C SER A 79 -14.81 19.73 -10.33
N SER A 80 -15.42 19.51 -9.15
CA SER A 80 -16.86 19.73 -8.94
C SER A 80 -17.30 19.83 -7.46
N ILE A 81 -16.42 20.14 -6.51
CA ILE A 81 -16.87 20.44 -5.14
C ILE A 81 -17.01 21.96 -5.08
N PRO A 82 -18.21 22.52 -4.81
CA PRO A 82 -18.33 23.94 -4.52
C PRO A 82 -17.30 24.31 -3.45
N GLU A 83 -16.64 25.45 -3.58
CA GLU A 83 -15.74 25.94 -2.54
C GLU A 83 -16.58 26.18 -1.28
N GLU A 84 -16.60 25.20 -0.39
CA GLU A 84 -17.43 25.29 0.78
C GLU A 84 -16.72 26.18 1.78
N THR A 85 -17.28 27.39 1.94
CA THR A 85 -16.68 28.50 2.68
C THR A 85 -17.32 28.71 4.04
N GLU A 86 -18.48 28.08 4.27
CA GLU A 86 -19.24 28.21 5.51
C GLU A 86 -18.84 27.15 6.53
N ARG A 87 -18.79 27.53 7.81
CA ARG A 87 -18.48 26.61 8.89
C ARG A 87 -19.50 25.46 8.92
N PHE A 88 -19.02 24.23 9.09
CA PHE A 88 -19.83 23.00 9.09
C PHE A 88 -20.55 22.68 7.77
N SER A 89 -20.21 23.32 6.66
CA SER A 89 -20.77 22.96 5.36
C SER A 89 -20.31 21.56 4.90
N SER A 90 -19.07 21.21 5.22
CA SER A 90 -18.46 19.92 4.91
C SER A 90 -17.83 19.32 6.16
N VAL A 91 -18.36 18.17 6.59
CA VAL A 91 -17.92 17.48 7.80
C VAL A 91 -17.48 16.07 7.46
N ALA A 92 -16.30 15.68 7.94
CA ALA A 92 -15.81 14.30 7.91
C ALA A 92 -16.09 13.62 9.26
N ILE A 93 -16.62 12.40 9.22
CA ILE A 93 -16.92 11.61 10.41
C ILE A 93 -16.19 10.28 10.32
N ASP A 94 -15.52 9.91 11.40
CA ASP A 94 -14.81 8.64 11.52
C ASP A 94 -15.08 7.99 12.88
N HIS A 95 -14.83 6.69 12.98
CA HIS A 95 -14.95 5.95 14.23
C HIS A 95 -13.65 5.23 14.57
N CYS A 96 -13.10 5.49 15.74
CA CYS A 96 -12.00 4.73 16.28
C CYS A 96 -12.55 3.55 17.06
N GLY A 97 -12.24 2.33 16.60
CA GLY A 97 -12.78 1.05 17.04
C GLY A 97 -12.69 0.78 18.55
N PRO A 98 -13.25 -0.35 19.01
CA PRO A 98 -13.64 -0.51 20.40
C PRO A 98 -12.47 -0.30 21.35
N LEU A 99 -12.62 0.66 22.26
CA LEU A 99 -11.62 1.02 23.24
C LEU A 99 -11.31 -0.21 24.10
N ALA A 100 -10.04 -0.59 24.12
CA ALA A 100 -9.56 -1.73 24.89
C ALA A 100 -9.94 -1.57 26.38
N GLY A 101 -10.46 -2.64 27.00
CA GLY A 101 -10.91 -2.60 28.39
C GLY A 101 -12.30 -1.99 28.61
N THR A 102 -13.02 -1.63 27.55
CA THR A 102 -14.42 -1.20 27.62
C THR A 102 -15.37 -2.26 27.05
N SER A 103 -16.67 -2.15 27.33
CA SER A 103 -17.73 -2.98 26.75
C SER A 103 -18.02 -2.64 25.27
N GLY A 104 -16.96 -2.44 24.47
CA GLY A 104 -17.08 -2.09 23.04
C GLY A 104 -17.41 -0.62 22.79
N ALA A 105 -16.97 0.30 23.66
CA ALA A 105 -17.13 1.73 23.44
C ALA A 105 -16.28 2.19 22.25
N VAL A 106 -16.83 3.05 21.39
CA VAL A 106 -16.18 3.57 20.18
C VAL A 106 -16.01 5.08 20.33
N VAL A 107 -14.92 5.64 19.82
CA VAL A 107 -14.79 7.11 19.73
C VAL A 107 -15.30 7.56 18.39
N LEU A 108 -16.36 8.37 18.38
CA LEU A 108 -16.84 9.05 17.20
C LEU A 108 -16.07 10.38 17.07
N LEU A 109 -15.44 10.59 15.92
CA LEU A 109 -14.70 11.80 15.58
C LEU A 109 -15.46 12.55 14.50
N MET A 110 -15.59 13.87 14.67
CA MET A 110 -16.14 14.76 13.67
C MET A 110 -15.15 15.89 13.41
N VAL A 111 -14.83 16.12 12.14
CA VAL A 111 -13.95 17.20 11.69
C VAL A 111 -14.72 18.09 10.72
N ASP A 112 -14.88 19.36 11.05
CA ASP A 112 -15.25 20.38 10.07
C ASP A 112 -14.07 20.58 9.11
N MET A 113 -14.26 20.21 7.85
CA MET A 113 -13.21 20.24 6.84
C MET A 113 -12.85 21.68 6.40
N VAL A 114 -13.71 22.66 6.71
CA VAL A 114 -13.49 24.08 6.37
C VAL A 114 -12.62 24.76 7.45
N THR A 115 -12.97 24.57 8.71
CA THR A 115 -12.25 25.22 9.83
C THR A 115 -11.19 24.34 10.49
N GLY A 116 -11.19 23.03 10.20
CA GLY A 116 -10.39 22.04 10.92
C GLY A 116 -10.88 21.77 12.35
N TRP A 117 -12.08 22.23 12.72
CA TRP A 117 -12.64 22.02 14.06
C TRP A 117 -12.92 20.54 14.31
N LEU A 118 -12.25 19.96 15.30
CA LEU A 118 -12.42 18.57 15.73
C LEU A 118 -13.24 18.52 17.01
N GLU A 119 -14.20 17.62 17.07
CA GLU A 119 -14.81 17.22 18.33
C GLU A 119 -15.01 15.69 18.35
N ALA A 120 -14.94 15.12 19.55
CA ALA A 120 -14.84 13.69 19.78
C ALA A 120 -15.78 13.28 20.91
N THR A 121 -16.58 12.23 20.69
CA THR A 121 -17.49 11.69 21.70
C THR A 121 -17.36 10.18 21.80
N VAL A 122 -17.33 9.66 23.04
CA VAL A 122 -17.36 8.21 23.29
C VAL A 122 -18.80 7.72 23.23
N VAL A 123 -19.05 6.72 22.39
CA VAL A 123 -20.36 6.09 22.20
C VAL A 123 -20.26 4.63 22.65
N THR A 124 -21.11 4.21 23.59
CA THR A 124 -21.28 2.81 23.95
C THR A 124 -22.32 2.18 23.05
N ASN A 125 -22.12 0.94 22.60
CA ASN A 125 -22.95 0.28 21.60
C ASN A 125 -24.36 0.01 22.13
N GLY A 126 -25.24 1.00 22.04
CA GLY A 126 -26.66 0.94 22.33
C GLY A 126 -27.49 0.93 21.04
N GLY A 127 -27.27 -0.05 20.17
CA GLY A 127 -28.23 -0.49 19.13
C GLY A 127 -28.71 0.51 18.07
N GLY A 128 -28.19 1.73 17.99
CA GLY A 128 -28.55 2.73 16.97
C GLY A 128 -27.59 2.70 15.78
N SER A 129 -28.10 2.80 14.55
CA SER A 129 -27.27 3.04 13.36
C SER A 129 -26.41 4.30 13.57
N SER A 130 -25.13 4.26 13.17
CA SER A 130 -24.17 5.37 13.32
C SER A 130 -24.73 6.73 12.84
N ALA A 131 -25.57 6.73 11.80
CA ALA A 131 -26.27 7.91 11.31
C ALA A 131 -27.20 8.57 12.35
N CYS A 132 -27.96 7.78 13.13
CA CYS A 132 -28.86 8.32 14.16
C CYS A 132 -28.09 8.94 15.33
N THR A 133 -26.92 8.36 15.67
CA THR A 133 -26.05 8.87 16.73
C THR A 133 -25.42 10.21 16.36
N VAL A 134 -25.05 10.41 15.09
CA VAL A 134 -24.51 11.67 14.59
C VAL A 134 -25.52 12.81 14.73
N THR A 135 -26.78 12.60 14.32
CA THR A 135 -27.84 13.62 14.46
C THR A 135 -28.12 13.94 15.92
N THR A 136 -28.10 12.94 16.79
CA THR A 136 -28.39 13.12 18.22
C THR A 136 -27.29 13.90 18.94
N ILE A 137 -26.01 13.64 18.63
CA ILE A 137 -24.90 14.30 19.31
C ILE A 137 -24.63 15.70 18.75
N TRP A 138 -24.76 15.87 17.43
CA TRP A 138 -24.25 17.06 16.73
C TRP A 138 -25.33 17.90 16.04
N GLY A 139 -26.58 17.43 16.02
CA GLY A 139 -27.68 18.11 15.33
C GLY A 139 -27.53 18.15 13.80
N ILE A 140 -26.63 17.34 13.23
CA ILE A 140 -26.34 17.32 11.79
C ILE A 140 -27.33 16.38 11.09
N ASP A 141 -28.00 16.89 10.07
CA ASP A 141 -28.84 16.08 9.17
C ASP A 141 -27.94 15.05 8.43
N PRO A 142 -28.21 13.75 8.57
CA PRO A 142 -27.39 12.72 7.94
C PRO A 142 -27.43 12.76 6.40
N LEU A 143 -28.42 13.45 5.80
CA LEU A 143 -28.46 13.71 4.36
C LEU A 143 -27.48 14.81 3.92
N SER A 144 -27.02 15.66 4.84
CA SER A 144 -25.96 16.64 4.61
C SER A 144 -24.55 16.01 4.70
N LEU A 145 -24.45 14.75 5.13
CA LEU A 145 -23.18 14.03 5.22
C LEU A 145 -22.81 13.50 3.84
N LYS A 146 -21.77 14.09 3.24
CA LYS A 146 -21.11 13.47 2.09
C LYS A 146 -20.29 12.30 2.60
N SER A 147 -20.79 11.08 2.39
CA SER A 147 -20.06 9.85 2.72
C SER A 147 -18.83 9.71 1.81
N TYR A 148 -17.69 10.21 2.27
CA TYR A 148 -16.40 9.89 1.69
C TYR A 148 -15.82 8.72 2.48
N ALA A 149 -16.23 7.50 2.15
CA ALA A 149 -15.54 6.31 2.60
C ALA A 149 -14.30 6.11 1.71
N PRO A 150 -13.06 6.32 2.18
CA PRO A 150 -11.93 5.70 1.51
C PRO A 150 -12.09 4.20 1.74
N VAL A 151 -12.39 3.45 0.68
CA VAL A 151 -12.18 2.00 0.68
C VAL A 151 -10.68 1.78 0.80
N ILE A 152 -10.19 1.72 2.04
CA ILE A 152 -8.85 1.24 2.35
C ILE A 152 -8.94 -0.29 2.22
N ARG A 153 -8.56 -0.80 1.05
CA ARG A 153 -8.27 -2.22 0.84
C ARG A 153 -6.83 -2.53 1.22
#